data_AF-F3FY49-F1
#
_entry.id   AF-F3FY49-F1
#
_cell.length_a   1.000
_cell.length_b   1.000
_cell.length_c   1.000
_cell.angle_alpha   90.00
_cell.angle_beta   90.00
_cell.angle_gamma   90.00
#
_symmetry.space_group_name_H-M   'P 1'
#
loop_
_entity.id
_entity.type
_entity.pdbx_description
1 polymer ?
#
loop_
_entity_poly.entity_id
_entity_poly.type
_entity_poly.pdbx_seq_one_letter_code
_entity_poly.pdbx_strand_id
1 'polypeptide(L)' 'RVLQKTPYGFDVSVWEFFLPLLAGAQLHMARPGGHQDPAYMAQVIREQRITLMHFV' A
#
# COMPACT_ATOMS: atom_id res chain seq x y z
N ARG A 1 5.73 -0.87 -7.84
CA ARG A 1 5.77 -0.37 -6.45
C ARG A 1 4.40 -0.58 -5.85
N VAL A 2 4.29 -1.40 -4.80
CA VAL A 2 3.02 -1.76 -4.16
C VAL A 2 2.90 -1.00 -2.84
N LEU A 3 1.71 -0.48 -2.54
CA LEU A 3 1.44 0.20 -1.27
C LEU A 3 0.77 -0.77 -0.29
N GLN A 4 1.44 -0.99 0.85
CA GLN A 4 0.84 -1.57 2.04
C GLN A 4 0.08 -0.46 2.76
N LYS A 5 -1.25 -0.55 2.81
CA LYS A 5 -2.10 0.40 3.54
C LYS A 5 -3.16 -0.27 4.39
N THR A 6 -3.50 -1.50 4.05
CA THR A 6 -4.58 -2.24 4.70
C THR A 6 -4.10 -2.72 6.07
N PRO A 7 -4.85 -2.53 7.17
CA PRO A 7 -4.43 -3.03 8.48
C PRO A 7 -4.15 -4.55 8.44
N TYR A 8 -3.11 -5.01 9.15
CA TYR A 8 -2.64 -6.40 9.06
C TYR A 8 -3.65 -7.47 9.52
N GLY A 9 -4.69 -7.06 10.24
CA GLY A 9 -5.79 -7.93 10.65
C GLY A 9 -6.80 -8.26 9.55
N PHE A 10 -6.71 -7.62 8.38
CA PHE A 10 -7.56 -7.91 7.22
C PHE A 10 -6.81 -8.77 6.20
N ASP A 11 -7.55 -9.65 5.53
CA ASP A 11 -7.06 -10.61 4.52
C ASP A 11 -6.33 -9.95 3.34
N VAL A 12 -6.83 -8.81 2.86
CA VAL A 12 -6.21 -8.01 1.79
C VAL A 12 -4.76 -7.63 2.12
N SER A 13 -4.41 -7.45 3.41
CA SER A 13 -3.04 -7.10 3.80
C SER A 13 -2.02 -8.18 3.40
N VAL A 14 -2.44 -9.45 3.31
CA VAL A 14 -1.55 -10.58 3.01
C VAL A 14 -0.87 -10.39 1.66
N TRP A 15 -1.63 -10.12 0.61
CA TRP A 15 -1.02 -9.94 -0.70
C TRP A 15 -0.29 -8.60 -0.81
N GLU A 16 -0.73 -7.55 -0.11
CA GLU A 16 0.01 -6.28 -0.05
C GLU A 16 1.43 -6.48 0.52
N PHE A 17 1.61 -7.38 1.50
CA PHE A 17 2.91 -7.73 2.06
C PHE A 17 3.75 -8.62 1.15
N PHE A 18 3.21 -9.76 0.71
CA PHE A 18 4.04 -10.83 0.14
C PHE A 18 4.21 -10.75 -1.38
N LEU A 19 3.18 -10.35 -2.12
CA LEU A 19 3.25 -10.25 -3.59
C LEU A 19 4.43 -9.41 -4.08
N PRO A 20 4.68 -8.18 -3.58
CA PRO A 20 5.80 -7.39 -4.06
C PRO A 20 7.15 -8.06 -3.80
N LEU A 21 7.32 -8.70 -2.64
CA LEU A 21 8.57 -9.36 -2.28
C LEU A 21 8.85 -10.58 -3.16
N LEU A 22 7.82 -11.37 -3.47
CA LEU A 22 7.94 -12.52 -4.37
C LEU A 22 8.19 -12.10 -5.82
N ALA A 23 7.62 -10.98 -6.27
CA ALA A 23 7.73 -10.49 -7.63
C ALA A 23 8.97 -9.60 -7.90
N GLY A 24 9.84 -9.40 -6.90
CA GLY A 24 10.99 -8.47 -7.01
C GLY A 24 10.58 -6.99 -7.11
N ALA A 25 9.38 -6.65 -6.66
CA ALA A 25 8.87 -5.28 -6.62
C ALA A 25 9.13 -4.63 -5.25
N GLN A 26 9.16 -3.29 -5.26
CA GLN A 26 9.29 -2.49 -4.04
C GLN A 26 7.96 -2.39 -3.29
N LEU A 27 8.00 -2.72 -1.99
CA LEU A 27 6.92 -2.50 -1.02
C LEU A 27 7.10 -1.14 -0.34
N HIS A 28 6.06 -0.30 -0.35
CA HIS A 28 5.99 0.94 0.41
C HIS A 28 4.98 0.80 1.55
N MET A 29 5.35 1.22 2.75
CA MET A 29 4.47 1.20 3.93
C MET A 29 3.77 2.55 4.07
N ALA A 30 2.44 2.56 4.14
CA ALA A 30 1.70 3.76 4.52
C ALA A 30 1.93 4.09 5.99
N ARG A 31 1.80 5.37 6.36
CA ARG A 31 1.83 5.78 7.77
C ARG A 31 0.64 5.16 8.52
N PRO A 32 0.75 4.87 9.82
CA PRO A 32 -0.38 4.43 10.63
C PRO A 32 -1.60 5.34 10.46
N GLY A 33 -2.78 4.76 10.23
CA GLY A 33 -4.03 5.50 9.98
C GLY A 33 -4.11 6.23 8.63
N GLY A 34 -3.05 6.25 7.82
CA GLY A 34 -3.01 6.99 6.56
C GLY A 34 -4.05 6.57 5.52
N HIS A 35 -4.53 5.32 5.59
CA HIS A 35 -5.58 4.82 4.68
C HIS A 35 -6.93 5.54 4.85
N GLN A 36 -7.14 6.29 5.93
CA GLN A 36 -8.36 7.08 6.18
C GLN A 36 -8.30 8.50 5.60
N ASP A 37 -7.15 8.92 5.06
CA ASP A 37 -6.91 10.27 4.56
C ASP A 37 -6.67 10.24 3.03
N PRO A 38 -7.67 10.60 2.20
CA PRO A 38 -7.54 10.58 0.74
C PRO A 38 -6.47 11.54 0.20
N ALA A 39 -6.25 12.69 0.85
CA ALA A 39 -5.27 13.67 0.40
C ALA A 39 -3.85 13.12 0.59
N TYR A 40 -3.59 12.51 1.74
CA TYR A 40 -2.35 11.79 2.01
C TYR A 40 -2.14 10.63 1.03
N MET A 41 -3.18 9.82 0.78
CA MET A 41 -3.07 8.70 -0.16
C MET A 41 -2.71 9.19 -1.57
N ALA A 42 -3.37 10.25 -2.06
CA ALA A 42 -3.06 10.85 -3.35
C ALA A 42 -1.62 11.41 -3.40
N GLN A 43 -1.14 12.00 -2.31
CA GLN A 43 0.25 12.46 -2.19
C GLN A 43 1.24 11.29 -2.28
N VAL A 44 1.06 10.24 -1.46
CA VAL A 44 1.94 9.06 -1.45
C VAL A 44 1.96 8.36 -2.80
N ILE A 45 0.80 8.20 -3.44
CA ILE A 45 0.69 7.58 -4.76
C ILE A 45 1.56 8.33 -5.77
N ARG A 46 1.48 9.67 -5.81
CA ARG A 46 2.26 10.50 -6.74
C ARG A 46 3.75 10.49 -6.41
N GLU A 47 4.11 10.80 -5.16
CA GLU A 47 5.52 10.95 -4.74
C GLU A 47 6.28 9.63 -4.82
N GLN A 48 5.66 8.55 -4.36
CA GLN A 48 6.29 7.23 -4.34
C GLN A 48 6.07 6.46 -5.64
N ARG A 49 5.30 7.00 -6.59
CA ARG A 49 4.96 6.36 -7.88
C ARG A 49 4.38 4.95 -7.66
N ILE A 50 3.38 4.84 -6.79
CA ILE A 50 2.68 3.58 -6.53
C ILE A 50 2.01 3.12 -7.82
N THR A 51 2.19 1.85 -8.17
CA THR A 51 1.67 1.24 -9.41
C THR A 51 0.59 0.21 -9.16
N LEU A 52 0.43 -0.26 -7.93
CA LEU A 52 -0.58 -1.25 -7.54
C LEU A 52 -0.99 -1.01 -6.08
N MET A 53 -2.31 -0.99 -5.83
CA MET A 53 -2.90 -0.91 -4.49
C MET A 53 -4.36 -1.38 -4.50
N HIS A 54 -4.91 -1.68 -3.32
CA HIS A 54 -6.31 -2.04 -3.12
C HIS A 54 -7.18 -0.83 -2.71
N PHE A 55 -8.44 -0.76 -3.13
CA PHE A 55 -9.47 0.11 -2.54
C PHE A 55 -10.73 -0.71 -2.26
N VAL A 56 -11.45 -0.34 -1.19
CA VAL A 56 -12.82 -0.79 -0.88
C VAL A 56 -13.69 0.44 -0.69
#